data_AF-A0A2A4JQZ4-F1
#
_entry.id   AF-A0A2A4JQZ4-F1
#
_cell.length_a   1.000
_cell.length_b   1.000
_cell.length_c   1.000
_cell.angle_alpha   90.00
_cell.angle_beta   90.00
_cell.angle_gamma   90.00
#
_symmetry.space_group_name_H-M   'P 1'
#
loop_
_entity.id
_entity.type
_entity.pdbx_description
1 polymer ?
#
loop_
_entity_poly.entity_id
_entity_poly.type
_entity_poly.pdbx_seq_one_letter_code
_entity_poly.pdbx_strand_id
1 'polypeptide(L)'
;MTDKNKYMNNGDAESAEKLNPVSEHSFEDAFEQTGHGKLNHLVLFTSGLIMLNVSMESVGMSYAITAAECELKLTSKDKGLVNAAAFIGIISTSFLWGYLGDRIGRRAVMLPAILLSAVFSIISSFSTNVWMLLVFRFLTGC
;
A
#
# COMPACT_ATOMS: atom_id res chain seq x y z
N MET A 1 23.80 -32.84 -57.21
CA MET A 1 24.68 -32.88 -56.03
C MET A 1 25.80 -31.89 -56.32
N THR A 2 25.96 -30.73 -55.69
CA THR A 2 25.57 -30.29 -54.34
C THR A 2 25.81 -28.78 -54.27
N ASP A 3 24.82 -27.89 -54.45
CA ASP A 3 24.99 -26.45 -54.09
C ASP A 3 23.67 -25.65 -54.00
N LYS A 4 22.56 -26.30 -53.64
CA LYS A 4 21.25 -25.63 -53.44
C LYS A 4 21.05 -25.04 -52.04
N ASN A 5 22.06 -25.01 -51.17
CA ASN A 5 21.84 -24.83 -49.72
C ASN A 5 22.48 -23.58 -49.10
N LYS A 6 22.76 -22.52 -49.86
CA LYS A 6 23.21 -21.24 -49.27
C LYS A 6 22.61 -19.96 -49.88
N TYR A 7 21.69 -20.09 -50.82
CA TYR A 7 20.88 -18.98 -51.36
C TYR A 7 19.55 -18.78 -50.61
N MET A 8 19.49 -19.14 -49.32
CA MET A 8 18.31 -18.95 -48.48
C MET A 8 18.67 -18.28 -47.16
N ASN A 9 19.54 -17.25 -47.17
CA ASN A 9 19.55 -16.25 -46.09
C ASN A 9 20.39 -15.00 -46.40
N ASN A 10 20.19 -14.37 -47.56
CA ASN A 10 20.72 -13.03 -47.85
C ASN A 10 19.63 -11.94 -47.69
N GLY A 11 18.51 -12.27 -47.03
CA GLY A 11 17.39 -11.37 -46.76
C GLY A 11 17.25 -10.94 -45.29
N ASP A 12 17.97 -11.58 -44.36
CA ASP A 12 17.79 -11.35 -42.91
C ASP A 12 18.93 -10.52 -42.30
N ALA A 13 19.91 -10.07 -43.10
CA ALA A 13 21.03 -9.26 -42.62
C ALA A 13 20.73 -7.74 -42.61
N GLU A 14 19.74 -7.27 -43.36
CA GLU A 14 19.32 -5.85 -43.38
C GLU A 14 18.20 -5.55 -42.37
N SER A 15 17.59 -6.58 -41.78
CA SER A 15 16.55 -6.43 -40.74
C SER A 15 17.11 -6.44 -39.31
N ALA A 16 18.40 -6.67 -39.12
CA ALA A 16 19.06 -6.66 -37.81
C ALA A 16 19.44 -5.25 -37.32
N GLU A 17 19.24 -4.21 -38.13
CA GLU A 17 19.44 -2.79 -37.74
C GLU A 17 18.19 -2.16 -37.09
N LYS A 18 17.11 -2.93 -36.90
CA LYS A 18 15.87 -2.48 -36.24
C LYS A 18 15.63 -3.06 -34.84
N LEU A 19 16.68 -3.43 -34.12
CA LEU A 19 16.59 -3.59 -32.66
C LEU A 19 16.82 -2.23 -32.00
N ASN A 20 15.80 -1.40 -32.20
CA ASN A 20 15.56 -0.11 -31.56
C ASN A 20 15.87 -0.23 -30.05
N PRO A 21 16.71 0.64 -29.47
CA PRO A 21 16.87 0.70 -28.02
C PRO A 21 15.49 0.89 -27.42
N VAL A 22 15.02 -0.09 -26.63
CA VAL A 22 13.73 -0.01 -25.93
C VAL A 22 13.80 1.23 -25.04
N SER A 23 13.10 2.24 -25.51
CA SER A 23 13.12 3.65 -25.15
C SER A 23 12.79 3.91 -23.68
N GLU A 24 13.78 4.36 -22.93
CA GLU A 24 13.62 5.01 -21.62
C GLU A 24 12.77 6.30 -21.74
N HIS A 25 12.68 6.88 -22.95
CA HIS A 25 11.84 8.05 -23.25
C HIS A 25 10.35 7.76 -23.43
N SER A 26 9.91 6.51 -23.64
CA SER A 26 8.50 6.23 -23.99
C SER A 26 7.51 6.25 -22.81
N PHE A 27 7.99 6.20 -21.57
CA PHE A 27 7.12 6.36 -20.38
C PHE A 27 6.97 7.83 -19.99
N GLU A 28 8.07 8.58 -19.98
CA GLU A 28 8.07 10.01 -19.66
C GLU A 28 7.24 10.80 -20.69
N ASP A 29 7.41 10.53 -21.99
CA ASP A 29 6.66 11.18 -23.09
C ASP A 29 5.16 10.83 -23.07
N ALA A 30 4.80 9.60 -22.66
CA ALA A 30 3.41 9.19 -22.50
C ALA A 30 2.74 9.83 -21.26
N PHE A 31 3.53 10.12 -20.22
CA PHE A 31 3.07 10.84 -19.03
C PHE A 31 2.87 12.34 -19.33
N GLU A 32 3.75 12.92 -20.14
CA GLU A 32 3.65 14.33 -20.58
C GLU A 32 2.46 14.55 -21.52
N GLN A 33 2.17 13.58 -22.41
CA GLN A 33 0.99 13.60 -23.29
C GLN A 33 -0.35 13.31 -22.59
N THR A 34 -0.35 12.65 -21.42
CA THR A 34 -1.59 12.37 -20.65
C THR A 34 -2.02 13.51 -19.72
N GLY A 35 -1.40 14.69 -19.84
CA GLY A 35 -1.75 15.98 -19.22
C GLY A 35 -2.90 15.99 -18.21
N HIS A 36 -2.58 16.21 -16.92
CA HIS A 36 -3.48 16.36 -15.76
C HIS A 36 -4.98 16.07 -15.99
N GLY A 37 -5.29 14.82 -16.33
CA GLY A 37 -6.67 14.39 -16.47
C GLY A 37 -7.41 14.42 -15.13
N LYS A 38 -8.75 14.51 -15.20
CA LYS A 38 -9.66 14.42 -14.03
C LYS A 38 -9.38 13.20 -13.14
N LEU A 39 -8.85 12.12 -13.71
CA LEU A 39 -8.46 10.91 -12.98
C LEU A 39 -7.26 11.15 -12.04
N ASN A 40 -6.21 11.84 -12.47
CA ASN A 40 -5.05 12.12 -11.62
C ASN A 40 -5.45 13.00 -10.43
N HIS A 41 -6.25 14.05 -10.67
CA HIS A 41 -6.80 14.88 -9.60
C HIS A 41 -7.73 14.09 -8.66
N LEU A 42 -8.53 13.15 -9.18
CA LEU A 42 -9.39 12.29 -8.37
C LEU A 42 -8.57 11.31 -7.52
N VAL A 43 -7.49 10.73 -8.06
CA VAL A 43 -6.57 9.85 -7.31
C VAL A 43 -5.83 10.64 -6.23
N LEU A 44 -5.34 11.84 -6.54
CA LEU A 44 -4.71 12.73 -5.57
C LEU A 44 -5.66 13.08 -4.43
N PHE A 45 -6.89 13.50 -4.77
CA PHE A 45 -7.90 13.85 -3.78
C PHE A 45 -8.29 12.66 -2.89
N THR A 46 -8.54 11.49 -3.49
CA THR A 46 -8.89 10.28 -2.73
C THR A 46 -7.73 9.80 -1.84
N SER A 47 -6.49 9.79 -2.32
CA SER A 47 -5.32 9.46 -1.49
C SER A 47 -5.11 10.45 -0.34
N GLY A 48 -5.40 11.74 -0.56
CA GLY A 48 -5.34 12.77 0.47
C GLY A 48 -6.38 12.53 1.57
N LEU A 49 -7.61 12.19 1.20
CA LEU A 49 -8.66 11.84 2.17
C LEU A 49 -8.28 10.60 2.99
N ILE A 50 -7.67 9.59 2.36
CA ILE A 50 -7.21 8.38 3.06
C ILE A 50 -6.10 8.73 4.06
N MET A 51 -5.11 9.53 3.67
CA MET A 51 -4.06 10.03 4.56
C MET A 51 -4.63 10.79 5.75
N LEU A 52 -5.63 11.65 5.54
CA LEU A 52 -6.31 12.37 6.62
C LEU A 52 -7.04 11.43 7.57
N ASN A 53 -7.76 10.44 7.03
CA ASN A 53 -8.48 9.45 7.85
C ASN A 53 -7.51 8.64 8.73
N VAL A 54 -6.42 8.13 8.15
CA VAL A 54 -5.38 7.39 8.89
C VAL A 54 -4.70 8.27 9.94
N SER A 55 -4.48 9.55 9.63
CA SER A 55 -3.90 10.50 10.60
C SER A 55 -4.82 10.72 11.79
N MET A 56 -6.12 10.91 11.54
CA MET A 56 -7.12 11.06 12.61
C MET A 56 -7.25 9.81 13.46
N GLU A 57 -7.19 8.62 12.85
CA GLU A 57 -7.23 7.34 13.56
C GLU A 57 -6.01 7.15 14.48
N SER A 58 -4.81 7.43 13.97
CA SER A 58 -3.55 7.36 14.74
C SER A 58 -3.55 8.29 15.97
N VAL A 59 -4.02 9.53 15.77
CA VAL A 59 -4.14 10.52 16.85
C VAL A 59 -5.25 10.11 17.82
N GLY A 60 -6.42 9.69 17.32
CA GLY A 60 -7.55 9.24 18.13
C GLY A 60 -7.18 8.10 19.09
N MET A 61 -6.42 7.11 18.62
CA MET A 61 -5.96 6.00 19.47
C MET A 61 -4.96 6.44 20.54
N SER A 62 -4.09 7.41 20.23
CA SER A 62 -3.15 7.96 21.22
C SER A 62 -3.90 8.67 22.35
N TYR A 63 -4.92 9.46 22.02
CA TYR A 63 -5.80 10.07 23.00
C TYR A 63 -6.63 9.03 23.78
N ALA A 64 -7.16 8.00 23.12
CA ALA A 64 -7.96 6.96 23.76
C ALA A 64 -7.14 6.19 24.83
N ILE A 65 -5.89 5.83 24.52
CA ILE A 65 -4.99 5.20 25.50
C ILE A 65 -4.76 6.12 26.69
N THR A 66 -4.48 7.41 26.44
CA THR A 66 -4.22 8.38 27.51
C THR A 66 -5.44 8.72 28.36
N ALA A 67 -6.65 8.70 27.78
CA ALA A 67 -7.89 8.88 28.52
C ALA A 67 -8.23 7.66 29.39
N ALA A 68 -7.91 6.45 28.93
CA ALA A 68 -8.23 5.21 29.64
C ALA A 68 -7.19 4.79 30.69
N GLU A 69 -6.17 5.63 30.95
CA GLU A 69 -5.07 5.32 31.89
C GLU A 69 -5.55 5.06 33.32
N CYS A 70 -6.51 5.88 33.80
CA CYS A 70 -7.09 5.75 35.13
C CYS A 70 -7.99 4.52 35.27
N GLU A 71 -8.65 4.11 34.19
CA GLU A 71 -9.61 2.99 34.19
C GLU A 71 -8.88 1.64 34.10
N LEU A 72 -7.82 1.56 33.30
CA LEU A 72 -7.06 0.33 33.04
C LEU A 72 -5.84 0.15 33.97
N LYS A 73 -5.56 1.12 34.86
CA LYS A 73 -4.34 1.16 35.72
C LYS A 73 -3.04 0.93 34.94
N LEU A 74 -2.94 1.55 33.77
CA LEU A 74 -1.79 1.39 32.86
C LEU A 74 -0.52 2.06 33.43
N THR A 75 0.55 1.28 33.56
CA THR A 75 1.88 1.83 33.86
C THR A 75 2.47 2.49 32.61
N SER A 76 3.34 3.50 32.76
CA SER A 76 3.98 4.20 31.63
C SER A 76 4.74 3.27 30.67
N LYS A 77 5.26 2.14 31.17
CA LYS A 77 5.91 1.10 30.35
C LYS A 77 4.93 0.41 29.41
N ASP A 78 3.70 0.14 29.86
CA ASP A 78 2.69 -0.57 29.07
C ASP A 78 2.19 0.29 27.91
N LYS A 79 2.07 1.60 28.11
CA LYS A 79 1.72 2.56 27.05
C LYS A 79 2.74 2.53 25.92
N GLY A 80 4.03 2.51 26.27
CA GLY A 80 5.12 2.38 25.31
C GLY A 80 5.07 1.05 24.56
N LEU A 81 4.76 -0.04 25.26
CA LEU A 81 4.64 -1.36 24.67
C LEU A 81 3.47 -1.48 23.68
N VAL A 82 2.31 -0.93 24.03
CA VAL A 82 1.13 -0.88 23.14
C VAL A 82 1.44 -0.07 21.88
N ASN A 83 2.16 1.05 22.01
CA ASN A 83 2.53 1.86 20.86
C ASN A 83 3.56 1.13 19.96
N ALA A 84 4.54 0.48 20.57
CA ALA A 84 5.51 -0.36 19.83
C ALA A 84 4.84 -1.52 19.10
N ALA A 85 3.87 -2.20 19.73
CA ALA A 85 3.10 -3.27 19.11
C ALA A 85 2.31 -2.76 17.88
N ALA A 86 1.78 -1.54 17.93
CA ALA A 86 1.11 -0.91 16.79
C ALA A 86 2.06 -0.73 15.59
N PHE A 87 3.27 -0.23 15.82
CA PHE A 87 4.27 -0.08 14.76
C PHE A 87 4.70 -1.42 14.18
N ILE A 88 4.89 -2.45 15.02
CA ILE A 88 5.23 -3.80 14.55
C ILE A 88 4.11 -4.35 13.65
N GLY A 89 2.85 -4.17 14.04
CA GLY A 89 1.68 -4.54 13.21
C GLY A 89 1.75 -3.87 11.84
N ILE A 90 1.90 -2.55 11.79
CA ILE A 90 1.99 -1.79 10.52
C ILE A 90 3.14 -2.30 9.65
N ILE A 91 4.32 -2.53 10.23
CA ILE A 91 5.49 -3.02 9.49
C ILE A 91 5.19 -4.38 8.86
N SER A 92 4.65 -5.32 9.65
CA SER A 92 4.36 -6.67 9.18
C SER A 92 3.36 -6.70 8.02
N THR A 93 2.35 -5.84 8.09
CA THR A 93 1.27 -5.73 7.12
C THR A 93 1.69 -5.00 5.86
N SER A 94 2.55 -3.98 5.97
CA SER A 94 2.99 -3.15 4.84
C SER A 94 3.61 -4.00 3.73
N PHE A 95 4.34 -5.08 4.08
CA PHE A 95 4.87 -6.02 3.11
C PHE A 95 3.77 -6.78 2.36
N LEU A 96 2.73 -7.22 3.07
CA LEU A 96 1.62 -7.98 2.51
C LEU A 96 0.78 -7.11 1.57
N TRP A 97 0.44 -5.90 2.01
CA TRP A 97 -0.35 -4.93 1.26
C TRP A 97 0.39 -4.31 0.09
N GLY A 98 1.70 -4.11 0.21
CA GLY A 98 2.55 -3.69 -0.90
C GLY A 98 2.53 -4.73 -2.03
N TYR A 99 2.77 -6.00 -1.69
CA TYR A 99 2.71 -7.09 -2.67
C TYR A 99 1.32 -7.21 -3.32
N LEU A 100 0.26 -7.08 -2.53
CA LEU A 100 -1.12 -7.15 -3.03
C LEU A 100 -1.47 -5.95 -3.92
N GLY A 101 -0.96 -4.76 -3.58
CA GLY A 101 -1.09 -3.51 -4.33
C GLY A 101 -0.54 -3.60 -5.74
N ASP A 102 0.61 -4.25 -5.88
CA ASP A 102 1.29 -4.41 -7.16
C ASP A 102 0.59 -5.43 -8.08
N ARG A 103 -0.19 -6.37 -7.51
CA ARG A 103 -0.84 -7.46 -8.26
C ARG A 103 -2.31 -7.19 -8.62
N ILE A 104 -3.07 -6.61 -7.70
CA ILE A 104 -4.54 -6.46 -7.82
C ILE A 104 -4.92 -5.02 -8.24
N GLY A 105 -3.96 -4.10 -8.20
CA GLY A 105 -4.14 -2.70 -8.56
C GLY A 105 -4.50 -1.82 -7.36
N ARG A 106 -3.93 -0.61 -7.33
CA ARG A 106 -3.94 0.29 -6.16
C ARG A 106 -5.34 0.61 -5.60
N ARG A 107 -6.35 0.72 -6.45
CA ARG A 107 -7.74 1.04 -6.05
C ARG A 107 -8.47 -0.14 -5.40
N ALA A 108 -8.24 -1.35 -5.91
CA ALA A 108 -8.86 -2.57 -5.39
C ALA A 108 -8.30 -2.98 -4.03
N VAL A 109 -7.10 -2.48 -3.70
CA VAL A 109 -6.48 -2.65 -2.40
C VAL A 109 -7.03 -1.61 -1.41
N MET A 110 -7.08 -0.32 -1.74
CA MET A 110 -7.54 0.72 -0.80
C MET A 110 -8.95 0.49 -0.20
N LEU A 111 -9.92 -0.01 -0.98
CA LEU A 111 -11.30 -0.25 -0.53
C LEU A 111 -11.41 -1.28 0.62
N PRO A 112 -10.92 -2.52 0.45
CA PRO A 112 -10.94 -3.50 1.54
C PRO A 112 -10.11 -3.06 2.75
N ALA A 113 -9.05 -2.27 2.58
CA ALA A 113 -8.23 -1.78 3.70
C ALA A 113 -9.06 -0.92 4.66
N ILE A 114 -9.78 0.04 4.08
CA ILE A 114 -10.60 0.99 4.85
C ILE A 114 -11.78 0.25 5.50
N LEU A 115 -12.40 -0.71 4.79
CA LEU A 115 -13.47 -1.52 5.36
C LEU A 115 -12.99 -2.39 6.51
N LEU A 116 -11.84 -3.04 6.35
CA LEU A 116 -11.25 -3.89 7.36
C LEU A 116 -10.86 -3.07 8.59
N SER A 117 -10.21 -1.90 8.39
CA SER A 117 -9.90 -0.97 9.49
C SER A 117 -11.17 -0.51 10.20
N ALA A 118 -12.23 -0.15 9.48
CA ALA A 118 -13.49 0.26 10.09
C ALA A 118 -14.13 -0.86 10.94
N VAL A 119 -14.12 -2.10 10.46
CA VAL A 119 -14.63 -3.26 11.21
C VAL A 119 -13.80 -3.48 12.48
N PHE A 120 -12.48 -3.48 12.37
CA PHE A 120 -11.60 -3.63 13.54
C PHE A 120 -11.72 -2.47 14.51
N SER A 121 -11.91 -1.25 14.04
CA SER A 121 -12.14 -0.06 14.85
C SER A 121 -13.44 -0.18 15.67
N ILE A 122 -14.52 -0.64 15.05
CA ILE A 122 -15.79 -0.92 15.75
C ILE A 122 -15.59 -2.01 16.81
N ILE A 123 -14.92 -3.11 16.46
CA ILE A 123 -14.65 -4.21 17.40
C ILE A 123 -13.77 -3.74 18.56
N SER A 124 -12.77 -2.91 18.28
CA SER A 124 -11.89 -2.32 19.29
C SER A 124 -12.64 -1.39 20.23
N SER A 125 -13.68 -0.70 19.75
CA SER A 125 -14.53 0.16 20.60
C SER A 125 -15.31 -0.62 21.66
N PHE A 126 -15.51 -1.93 21.47
CA PHE A 126 -16.14 -2.80 22.46
C PHE A 126 -15.14 -3.46 23.43
N SER A 127 -13.84 -3.29 23.23
CA SER A 127 -12.81 -3.96 24.02
C SER A 127 -12.41 -3.15 25.26
N THR A 128 -12.76 -3.65 26.45
CA THR A 128 -12.48 -3.01 27.75
C THR A 128 -11.16 -3.47 28.41
N ASN A 129 -10.31 -4.26 27.73
CA ASN A 129 -9.06 -4.81 28.30
C ASN A 129 -7.81 -4.37 27.53
N VAL A 130 -6.72 -4.03 28.23
CA VAL A 130 -5.43 -3.61 27.64
C VAL A 130 -4.86 -4.67 26.69
N TRP A 131 -4.88 -5.94 27.11
CA TRP A 131 -4.35 -7.06 26.33
C TRP A 131 -5.16 -7.29 25.05
N MET A 132 -6.48 -7.10 25.13
CA MET A 132 -7.38 -7.22 24.00
C MET A 132 -7.20 -6.05 23.03
N LEU A 133 -6.99 -4.83 23.54
CA LEU A 133 -6.58 -3.67 22.74
C LEU A 133 -5.24 -3.90 22.02
N LEU A 134 -4.27 -4.55 22.67
CA LEU A 134 -2.96 -4.86 22.08
C LEU A 134 -3.09 -5.85 20.92
N VAL A 135 -3.87 -6.93 21.11
CA VAL A 135 -4.13 -7.93 20.05
C VAL A 135 -4.93 -7.32 18.91
N PHE A 136 -5.98 -6.55 19.19
CA PHE A 136 -6.74 -5.85 18.16
C PHE A 136 -5.88 -4.81 17.44
N ARG A 137 -4.93 -4.17 18.11
CA ARG A 137 -4.02 -3.23 17.43
C ARG A 137 -3.07 -3.94 16.47
N PHE A 138 -2.60 -5.12 16.85
CA PHE A 138 -1.79 -5.93 15.94
C PHE A 138 -2.61 -6.36 14.71
N LEU A 139 -3.88 -6.69 14.91
CA LEU A 139 -4.81 -7.09 13.84
C LEU A 139 -5.35 -5.90 13.02
N THR A 140 -5.52 -4.71 13.60
CA THR A 140 -5.98 -3.50 12.88
C THR A 140 -4.85 -2.85 12.11
N GLY A 141 -3.61 -3.12 12.52
CA GLY A 141 -2.44 -2.79 11.72
C GLY A 141 -2.30 -3.68 10.49
N CYS A 142 -3.19 -4.67 10.29
CA CYS A 142 -3.40 -5.46 9.08
C CYS A 142 -4.36 -4.78 8.09
#